data_AF-A0A317CD17-F1
#
_entry.id   AF-A0A317CD17-F1
#
_cell.length_a   1.000
_cell.length_b   1.000
_cell.length_c   1.000
_cell.angle_alpha   90.00
_cell.angle_beta   90.00
_cell.angle_gamma   90.00
#
_symmetry.space_group_name_H-M   'P 1'
#
loop_
_entity.id
_entity.type
_entity.pdbx_description
1 polymer ?
#
loop_
_entity_poly.entity_id
_entity_poly.type
_entity_poly.pdbx_seq_one_letter_code
_entity_poly.pdbx_strand_id
1 'polypeptide(L)'
;MQPVEVTTKTVAGQAVSDAKCTLQNEKGQWEVTTPNTVSVHKASGNLMVNCKKQGHPEGKLQAISRAGAGMYGNILVGGGIGAVIDHTSGKAYNYSSKLPVVMGKLVTVDRSTSK
;
A
#
# COMPACT_ATOMS: atom_id res chain seq x y z
N MET A 1 -10.34 7.44 -2.09
CA MET A 1 -9.84 6.21 -2.73
C MET A 1 -8.45 6.44 -3.28
N GLN A 2 -7.60 5.42 -3.27
CA GLN A 2 -6.29 5.43 -3.92
C GLN A 2 -6.23 4.25 -4.90
N PRO A 3 -5.93 4.47 -6.20
CA PRO A 3 -5.62 3.37 -7.10
C PRO A 3 -4.27 2.75 -6.73
N VAL A 4 -4.24 1.42 -6.62
CA VAL A 4 -3.01 0.64 -6.44
C VAL A 4 -2.94 -0.45 -7.49
N GLU A 5 -1.79 -0.53 -8.16
CA GLU A 5 -1.47 -1.55 -9.14
C GLU A 5 -0.89 -2.76 -8.41
N VAL A 6 -1.50 -3.93 -8.59
CA VAL A 6 -1.04 -5.18 -8.00
C VAL A 6 -0.49 -6.07 -9.10
N THR A 7 0.77 -6.48 -8.94
CA THR A 7 1.44 -7.44 -9.83
C THR A 7 1.96 -8.61 -9.00
N THR A 8 2.08 -9.79 -9.60
CA THR A 8 2.71 -10.93 -8.93
C THR A 8 3.88 -11.46 -9.74
N LYS A 9 4.93 -11.90 -9.04
CA LYS A 9 6.11 -12.50 -9.65
C LYS A 9 6.65 -13.64 -8.79
N THR A 10 7.37 -14.56 -9.40
CA THR A 10 8.11 -15.62 -8.69
C THR A 10 9.33 -15.03 -7.98
N VAL A 11 9.96 -15.83 -7.12
CA VAL A 11 11.25 -15.47 -6.49
C VAL A 11 12.37 -15.22 -7.51
N ALA A 12 12.29 -15.84 -8.69
CA ALA A 12 13.20 -15.64 -9.81
C ALA A 12 12.84 -14.40 -10.67
N GLY A 13 11.77 -13.67 -10.32
CA GLY A 13 11.35 -12.46 -11.01
C GLY A 13 10.44 -12.67 -12.21
N GLN A 14 10.03 -13.92 -12.51
CA GLN A 14 9.10 -14.20 -13.61
C GLN A 14 7.69 -13.74 -13.24
N ALA A 15 7.00 -13.07 -14.16
CA ALA A 15 5.63 -12.63 -13.93
C ALA A 15 4.69 -13.83 -13.73
N VAL A 16 3.77 -13.70 -12.78
CA VAL A 16 2.68 -14.65 -12.54
C VAL A 16 1.37 -13.92 -12.81
N SER A 17 0.57 -14.45 -13.74
CA SER A 17 -0.73 -13.88 -14.11
C SER A 17 -1.88 -14.69 -13.55
N ASP A 18 -3.04 -14.04 -13.46
CA ASP A 18 -4.29 -14.57 -12.93
C ASP A 18 -4.17 -15.12 -11.50
N ALA A 19 -3.30 -14.52 -10.68
CA ALA A 19 -3.29 -14.78 -9.25
C ALA A 19 -4.40 -13.96 -8.58
N LYS A 20 -5.20 -14.64 -7.74
CA LYS A 20 -6.29 -14.03 -6.98
C LYS A 20 -5.70 -13.40 -5.72
N CYS A 21 -5.88 -12.09 -5.58
CA CYS A 21 -5.34 -11.33 -4.47
C CYS A 21 -6.45 -10.67 -3.65
N THR A 22 -6.31 -10.74 -2.33
CA THR A 22 -7.14 -10.02 -1.37
C THR A 22 -6.32 -8.92 -0.73
N LEU A 23 -6.80 -7.68 -0.79
CA LEU A 23 -6.23 -6.52 -0.12
C LEU A 23 -7.12 -6.16 1.07
N GLN A 24 -6.53 -5.86 2.23
CA GLN A 24 -7.28 -5.55 3.45
C GLN A 24 -6.59 -4.48 4.29
N ASN A 25 -7.40 -3.58 4.84
CA ASN A 25 -7.02 -2.67 5.94
C ASN A 25 -8.26 -2.43 6.83
N GLU A 26 -8.16 -1.51 7.80
CA GLU A 26 -9.25 -1.19 8.73
C GLU A 26 -10.49 -0.53 8.08
N LYS A 27 -10.41 -0.14 6.80
CA LYS A 27 -11.52 0.48 6.04
C LYS A 27 -12.23 -0.48 5.10
N GLY A 28 -11.70 -1.69 4.89
CA GLY A 28 -12.37 -2.67 4.07
C GLY A 28 -11.45 -3.75 3.50
N GLN A 29 -12.05 -4.55 2.64
CA GLN A 29 -11.40 -5.63 1.90
C GLN A 29 -11.77 -5.51 0.42
N TRP A 30 -10.79 -5.75 -0.44
CA TRP A 30 -10.94 -5.69 -1.89
C TRP A 30 -10.31 -6.94 -2.52
N GLU A 31 -10.89 -7.40 -3.62
CA GLU A 31 -10.37 -8.52 -4.39
C GLU A 31 -9.93 -8.05 -5.76
N VAL A 32 -8.83 -8.62 -6.26
CA VAL A 32 -8.29 -8.31 -7.57
C VAL A 32 -7.59 -9.54 -8.16
N THR A 33 -7.70 -9.71 -9.47
CA THR A 33 -6.92 -10.70 -10.23
C THR A 33 -5.78 -10.01 -10.93
N THR A 34 -4.54 -10.49 -10.74
CA THR A 34 -3.33 -9.80 -11.22
C THR A 34 -2.95 -10.16 -12.66
N PRO A 35 -2.26 -9.26 -13.40
CA PRO A 35 -1.98 -7.87 -13.03
C PRO A 35 -3.21 -6.98 -13.24
N ASN A 36 -3.56 -6.17 -12.24
CA ASN A 36 -4.67 -5.22 -12.36
C ASN A 36 -4.57 -4.11 -11.31
N THR A 37 -5.32 -3.02 -11.52
CA THR A 37 -5.43 -1.90 -10.60
C THR A 37 -6.75 -1.97 -9.84
N VAL A 38 -6.69 -1.74 -8.53
CA VAL A 38 -7.88 -1.67 -7.67
C VAL A 38 -7.86 -0.38 -6.87
N SER A 39 -9.03 0.24 -6.71
CA SER A 39 -9.18 1.42 -5.87
C SER A 39 -9.47 1.01 -4.44
N VAL A 40 -8.56 1.33 -3.52
CA VAL A 40 -8.68 1.00 -2.08
C VAL A 40 -8.95 2.26 -1.25
N HIS A 41 -9.55 2.08 -0.08
CA HIS A 41 -9.66 3.16 0.90
C HIS A 41 -8.33 3.39 1.60
N LYS A 42 -7.90 4.65 1.66
CA LYS A 42 -6.73 5.11 2.42
C LYS A 42 -7.00 4.93 3.90
N ALA A 43 -6.00 4.50 4.67
CA ALA A 43 -6.16 4.19 6.08
C ALA A 43 -4.84 4.46 6.84
N SER A 44 -4.91 4.60 8.16
CA SER A 44 -3.72 4.79 9.00
C SER A 44 -2.94 3.49 9.20
N GLY A 45 -3.63 2.35 9.16
CA GLY A 45 -3.04 1.03 9.19
C GLY A 45 -2.45 0.62 7.84
N ASN A 46 -1.56 -0.39 7.87
CA ASN A 46 -0.94 -0.94 6.67
C ASN A 46 -1.97 -1.70 5.82
N LEU A 47 -1.79 -1.64 4.50
CA LEU A 47 -2.57 -2.44 3.57
C LEU A 47 -1.90 -3.82 3.42
N MET A 48 -2.57 -4.86 3.87
CA MET A 48 -2.13 -6.24 3.70
C MET A 48 -2.65 -6.76 2.36
N VAL A 49 -1.78 -7.40 1.59
CA VAL A 49 -2.10 -8.03 0.31
C VAL A 49 -1.71 -9.50 0.39
N ASN A 50 -2.64 -10.38 0.03
CA ASN A 50 -2.43 -11.81 0.02
C ASN A 50 -2.85 -12.40 -1.33
N CYS A 51 -1.92 -13.02 -2.06
CA CYS A 51 -2.12 -13.53 -3.41
C CYS A 51 -1.95 -15.05 -3.48
N LYS A 52 -2.89 -15.71 -4.15
CA LYS A 52 -2.92 -17.16 -4.37
C LYS A 52 -3.03 -17.50 -5.85
N LYS A 53 -2.25 -18.50 -6.27
CA LYS A 53 -2.30 -19.09 -7.61
C LYS A 53 -1.97 -20.58 -7.49
N GLN A 54 -2.73 -21.43 -8.18
CA GLN A 54 -2.45 -22.86 -8.21
C GLN A 54 -1.04 -23.12 -8.76
N GLY A 55 -0.30 -24.02 -8.12
CA GLY A 55 1.09 -24.33 -8.49
C GLY A 55 2.13 -23.33 -7.97
N HIS A 56 1.72 -22.29 -7.24
CA HIS A 56 2.63 -21.35 -6.58
C HIS A 56 2.35 -21.25 -5.08
N PRO A 57 3.39 -21.10 -4.23
CA PRO A 57 3.21 -20.78 -2.83
C PRO A 57 2.57 -19.39 -2.67
N GLU A 58 1.79 -19.22 -1.60
CA GLU A 58 1.11 -17.96 -1.29
C GLU A 58 2.09 -16.78 -1.21
N GLY A 59 1.77 -15.67 -1.86
CA GLY A 59 2.55 -14.43 -1.83
C GLY A 59 1.88 -13.41 -0.92
N LYS A 60 2.63 -12.81 0.00
CA LYS A 60 2.12 -11.78 0.92
C LYS A 60 2.89 -10.49 0.74
N LEU A 61 2.19 -9.37 0.84
CA LEU A 61 2.79 -8.05 0.82
C LEU A 61 2.14 -7.16 1.88
N GLN A 62 2.96 -6.41 2.60
CA GLN A 62 2.52 -5.35 3.50
C GLN A 62 2.91 -4.00 2.90
N ALA A 63 1.93 -3.19 2.51
CA ALA A 63 2.17 -1.83 2.07
C ALA A 63 2.07 -0.88 3.27
N ILE A 64 3.17 -0.20 3.59
CA ILE A 64 3.23 0.73 4.71
C ILE A 64 2.36 1.95 4.41
N SER A 65 1.49 2.28 5.36
CA SER A 65 0.74 3.53 5.30
C SER A 65 1.62 4.69 5.76
N ARG A 66 1.76 5.72 4.93
CA ARG A 66 2.52 6.92 5.28
C ARG A 66 1.67 8.16 5.22
N ALA A 67 1.71 8.95 6.29
CA ALA A 67 1.23 10.32 6.23
C ALA A 67 1.94 11.08 5.09
N GLY A 68 1.16 11.63 4.18
CA GLY A 68 1.61 12.38 3.02
C GLY A 68 2.08 13.77 3.42
N ALA A 69 2.87 14.39 2.54
CA ALA A 69 3.46 15.72 2.77
C ALA A 69 2.43 16.82 3.09
N GLY A 70 1.18 16.69 2.65
CA GLY A 70 0.09 17.61 3.01
C GLY A 70 -0.36 17.56 4.48
N MET A 71 0.13 16.59 5.27
CA MET A 71 -0.03 16.58 6.73
C MET A 71 0.88 17.60 7.42
N TYR A 72 1.88 18.13 6.70
CA TYR A 72 2.81 19.17 7.17
C TYR A 72 2.45 20.56 6.61
N GLY A 73 1.16 20.82 6.33
CA GLY A 73 0.69 22.12 5.85
C GLY A 73 0.82 23.21 6.92
N ASN A 74 1.55 24.29 6.59
CA ASN A 74 1.75 25.51 7.39
C ASN A 74 2.52 25.38 8.72
N ILE A 75 3.70 24.77 8.71
CA ILE A 75 4.73 25.22 9.66
C ILE A 75 5.29 26.54 9.10
N LEU A 76 4.70 27.65 9.51
CA LEU A 76 5.40 28.93 9.57
C LEU A 76 6.60 28.70 10.49
N VAL A 77 7.77 28.49 9.90
CA VAL A 77 9.05 28.50 10.59
C VAL A 77 9.31 29.95 11.02
N GLY A 78 8.65 30.36 12.09
CA GLY A 78 8.62 31.74 12.55
C GLY A 78 8.20 31.83 14.02
N GLY A 79 9.15 31.54 14.91
CA GLY A 79 9.21 31.99 16.31
C GLY A 79 7.95 31.90 17.18
N GLY A 80 7.90 30.91 18.07
CA GLY A 80 7.05 30.92 19.27
C GLY A 80 5.88 29.94 19.27
N ILE A 81 5.93 29.01 20.23
CA ILE A 81 4.81 28.23 20.83
C ILE A 81 3.70 27.76 19.87
N GLY A 82 3.71 26.46 19.56
CA GLY A 82 2.49 25.73 19.21
C GLY A 82 2.46 25.15 17.80
N ALA A 83 3.18 24.06 17.57
CA ALA A 83 2.91 23.20 16.41
C ALA A 83 1.59 22.45 16.67
N VAL A 84 0.47 23.01 16.21
CA VAL A 84 -0.81 22.30 16.22
C VAL A 84 -0.78 21.34 15.03
N ILE A 85 -0.54 20.06 15.33
CA ILE A 85 -0.63 18.98 14.36
C ILE A 85 -2.10 18.83 14.01
N ASP A 86 -2.49 19.21 12.79
CA ASP A 86 -3.85 18.99 12.32
C ASP A 86 -4.04 17.47 12.07
N HIS A 87 -4.59 16.80 13.08
CA HIS A 87 -4.95 15.37 13.06
C HIS A 87 -6.23 15.10 12.25
N THR A 88 -6.69 16.02 11.39
CA THR A 88 -7.97 15.85 10.71
C THR A 88 -7.85 15.17 9.34
N SER A 89 -8.61 14.08 9.24
CA SER A 89 -9.05 13.39 8.03
C SER A 89 -8.03 12.46 7.35
N GLY A 90 -8.45 11.22 7.08
CA GLY A 90 -7.71 10.19 6.34
C GLY A 90 -7.32 10.52 4.89
N LYS A 91 -7.24 11.80 4.53
CA LYS A 91 -6.68 12.33 3.29
C LYS A 91 -5.14 12.36 3.31
N ALA A 92 -4.52 12.32 4.49
CA ALA A 92 -3.06 12.35 4.62
C ALA A 92 -2.38 11.03 4.19
N TYR A 93 -2.94 9.85 4.46
CA TYR A 93 -2.18 8.59 4.39
C TYR A 93 -2.13 7.95 3.00
N ASN A 94 -0.96 7.72 2.41
CA ASN A 94 -0.83 7.06 1.10
C ASN A 94 -0.07 5.73 1.21
N TYR A 95 -0.53 4.74 0.44
CA TYR A 95 0.24 3.53 0.15
C TYR A 95 1.18 3.76 -1.05
N SER A 96 2.08 2.82 -1.33
CA SER A 96 2.74 2.75 -2.64
C SER A 96 1.69 2.52 -3.74
N SER A 97 1.82 3.19 -4.89
CA SER A 97 0.95 2.95 -6.04
C SER A 97 1.23 1.62 -6.74
N LYS A 98 2.42 1.04 -6.55
CA LYS A 98 2.82 -0.24 -7.11
C LYS A 98 3.07 -1.25 -5.99
N LEU A 99 2.39 -2.39 -6.05
CA LEU A 99 2.43 -3.46 -5.08
C LEU A 99 2.91 -4.76 -5.76
N PRO A 100 4.23 -4.93 -5.94
CA PRO A 100 4.79 -6.14 -6.55
C PRO A 100 4.86 -7.27 -5.51
N VAL A 101 3.88 -8.17 -5.55
CA VAL A 101 3.84 -9.35 -4.68
C VAL A 101 4.80 -10.41 -5.20
N VAL A 102 5.62 -10.96 -4.30
CA VAL A 102 6.51 -12.09 -4.62
C VAL A 102 5.89 -13.37 -4.07
N MET A 103 5.55 -14.31 -4.96
CA MET A 103 4.96 -15.59 -4.58
C MET A 103 5.92 -16.37 -3.67
N GLY A 104 5.43 -16.88 -2.54
CA GLY A 104 6.22 -17.60 -1.54
C GLY A 104 7.03 -16.72 -0.59
N LYS A 105 6.81 -15.39 -0.59
CA LYS A 105 7.47 -14.46 0.34
C LYS A 105 6.45 -13.56 1.02
N LEU A 106 6.85 -13.02 2.16
CA LEU A 106 6.27 -11.82 2.75
C LEU A 106 7.19 -10.64 2.43
N VAL A 107 6.68 -9.65 1.70
CA VAL A 107 7.44 -8.45 1.31
C VAL A 107 6.82 -7.21 1.93
N THR A 108 7.63 -6.32 2.47
CA THR A 108 7.16 -5.00 2.93
C THR A 108 7.53 -3.95 1.89
N VAL A 109 6.56 -3.13 1.48
CA VAL A 109 6.74 -2.03 0.53
C VAL A 109 6.43 -0.72 1.22
N ASP A 110 7.41 0.18 1.23
CA ASP A 110 7.25 1.56 1.68
C ASP A 110 7.38 2.51 0.48
N ARG A 111 6.52 3.53 0.47
CA ARG A 111 6.60 4.60 -0.53
C ARG A 111 7.91 5.40 -0.40
N SER A 112 8.46 5.58 0.80
CA SER A 112 9.65 6.41 1.02
C SER A 112 10.92 5.87 0.35
N THR A 113 10.95 4.58 0.00
CA THR A 113 12.10 3.93 -0.64
C THR A 113 12.00 3.88 -2.17
N SER A 114 10.92 4.39 -2.77
CA SER A 114 10.82 4.56 -4.22
C SER A 114 11.19 6.00 -4.59
N LYS A 115 12.48 6.23 -4.81
CA LYS A 115 12.97 7.40 -5.53
C LYS A 115 13.20 7.02 -7.00
#